data_AF-A0A7S1RN61-F1
#
_entry.id   AF-A0A7S1RN61-F1
#
_cell.length_a   1.000
_cell.length_b   1.000
_cell.length_c   1.000
_cell.angle_alpha   90.00
_cell.angle_beta   90.00
_cell.angle_gamma   90.00
#
_symmetry.space_group_name_H-M   'P 1'
#
loop_
_entity.id
_entity.type
_entity.pdbx_description
1 polymer ?
#
loop_
_entity_poly.entity_id
_entity_poly.type
_entity_poly.pdbx_seq_one_letter_code
_entity_poly.pdbx_strand_id
1 'polypeptide(L)'
;PLRSHFGSSESGPESPTHLGSGRVLLQSWATGPLDCPVAMQQVIVVGGGLGGLSAAHTVMEHGIKVCVIDKNAFFGGNSTKATSGINGALTKTQRAHKIADSPEIFAEDTMRGGASRPDLVSVLCNES
;
A
#
# COMPACT_ATOMS: atom_id res chain seq x y z
N PRO A 1 41.49 39.56 -38.21
CA PRO A 1 42.61 40.11 -37.39
C PRO A 1 42.99 39.12 -36.29
N LEU A 2 44.23 39.11 -35.81
CA LEU A 2 44.81 38.01 -35.03
C LEU A 2 44.88 38.28 -33.51
N ARG A 3 44.44 37.29 -32.71
CA ARG A 3 45.05 36.75 -31.45
C ARG A 3 44.05 35.75 -30.84
N SER A 4 44.30 34.50 -30.43
CA SER A 4 45.45 33.59 -30.23
C SER A 4 45.68 33.20 -28.77
N HIS A 5 45.65 31.88 -28.50
CA HIS A 5 45.90 31.18 -27.22
C HIS A 5 44.76 31.32 -26.17
N PHE A 6 44.49 30.34 -25.30
CA PHE A 6 45.05 28.96 -25.15
C PHE A 6 43.91 27.91 -25.30
N GLY A 7 43.84 26.67 -24.80
CA GLY A 7 44.57 25.91 -23.76
C GLY A 7 43.73 25.82 -22.47
N SER A 8 43.38 24.65 -21.91
CA SER A 8 43.75 23.26 -22.26
C SER A 8 42.61 22.25 -22.04
N SER A 9 42.87 21.01 -22.46
CA SER A 9 42.03 19.81 -22.39
C SER A 9 41.49 19.42 -21.00
N GLU A 10 40.35 18.72 -20.99
CA GLU A 10 40.27 17.41 -20.31
C GLU A 10 39.31 16.46 -21.06
N SER A 11 39.54 15.16 -20.94
CA SER A 11 38.90 14.10 -21.74
C SER A 11 37.62 13.56 -21.09
N GLY A 12 36.64 13.14 -21.92
CA GLY A 12 35.44 12.46 -21.42
C GLY A 12 35.77 11.11 -20.73
N PRO A 13 34.90 10.64 -19.82
CA PRO A 13 35.17 9.45 -19.01
C PRO A 13 35.20 8.18 -19.87
N GLU A 14 36.30 7.43 -19.79
CA GLU A 14 36.45 6.14 -20.44
C GLU A 14 35.56 5.07 -19.78
N SER A 15 35.09 4.11 -20.57
CA SER A 15 34.31 2.97 -20.06
C SER A 15 35.23 1.88 -19.49
N PRO A 16 35.03 1.43 -18.23
CA PRO A 16 35.95 0.50 -17.58
C PRO A 16 35.79 -0.93 -18.12
N THR A 17 36.88 -1.48 -18.65
CA THR A 17 36.95 -2.86 -19.15
C THR A 17 37.28 -3.88 -18.03
N HIS A 18 36.39 -4.85 -17.89
CA HIS A 18 36.56 -6.21 -17.35
C HIS A 18 37.35 -6.47 -16.03
N LEU A 19 36.59 -6.94 -15.02
CA LEU A 19 36.96 -7.93 -13.98
C LEU A 19 38.23 -7.70 -13.12
N GLY A 20 38.00 -7.30 -11.85
CA GLY A 20 39.00 -7.36 -10.78
C GLY A 20 38.37 -7.52 -9.40
N SER A 21 38.52 -8.70 -8.80
CA SER A 21 38.15 -9.14 -7.44
C SER A 21 37.45 -8.15 -6.46
N GLY A 22 36.19 -8.45 -6.16
CA GLY A 22 35.55 -8.32 -4.82
C GLY A 22 35.86 -7.10 -3.94
N ARG A 23 35.01 -6.07 -4.03
CA ARG A 23 34.77 -5.13 -2.92
C ARG A 23 33.30 -4.72 -2.87
N VAL A 24 32.62 -4.99 -1.75
CA VAL A 24 31.25 -4.52 -1.52
C VAL A 24 31.28 -3.00 -1.32
N LEU A 25 30.55 -2.26 -2.15
CA LEU A 25 30.37 -0.82 -1.98
C LEU A 25 29.32 -0.56 -0.89
N LEU A 26 29.77 -0.33 0.34
CA LEU A 26 28.97 0.42 1.31
C LEU A 26 28.78 1.83 0.73
N GLN A 27 27.55 2.18 0.32
CA GLN A 27 27.21 3.58 0.10
C GLN A 27 27.28 4.30 1.44
N SER A 28 28.17 5.28 1.56
CA SER A 28 28.27 6.11 2.76
C SER A 28 27.02 6.98 2.88
N TRP A 29 26.23 6.76 3.93
CA TRP A 29 25.20 7.70 4.35
C TRP A 29 25.90 9.01 4.74
N ALA A 30 25.67 10.07 3.99
CA ALA A 30 26.46 11.29 4.09
C ALA A 30 26.18 12.04 5.39
N THR A 31 27.24 12.47 6.08
CA THR A 31 27.18 13.29 7.29
C THR A 31 26.91 14.76 6.95
N GLY A 32 25.74 15.04 6.38
CA GLY A 32 25.24 16.40 6.15
C GLY A 32 24.51 16.98 7.37
N PRO A 33 24.25 18.30 7.40
CA PRO A 33 23.33 18.88 8.37
C PRO A 33 21.92 18.30 8.21
N LEU A 34 21.18 18.20 9.32
CA LEU A 34 19.85 17.59 9.35
C LEU A 34 18.76 18.55 8.86
N ASP A 35 18.81 18.93 7.59
CA ASP A 35 17.61 19.33 6.86
C ASP A 35 16.67 18.11 6.81
N CYS A 36 15.73 18.03 7.76
CA CYS A 36 14.85 16.87 7.86
C CYS A 36 13.87 16.86 6.67
N PRO A 37 13.95 15.88 5.75
CA PRO A 37 12.92 15.73 4.72
C PRO A 37 11.63 15.37 5.46
N VAL A 38 10.55 16.11 5.17
CA VAL A 38 9.23 16.03 5.84
C VAL A 38 8.95 14.60 6.30
N ALA A 39 9.02 14.37 7.61
CA ALA A 39 9.33 13.07 8.21
C ALA A 39 8.55 11.93 7.54
N MET A 40 9.25 11.16 6.70
CA MET A 40 8.66 10.25 5.70
C MET A 40 7.57 9.39 6.32
N GLN A 41 6.31 9.74 6.04
CA GLN A 41 5.16 9.10 6.65
C GLN A 41 5.17 7.61 6.28
N GLN A 42 5.38 6.77 7.29
CA GLN A 42 5.42 5.33 7.13
C GLN A 42 4.46 4.66 8.11
N VAL A 43 3.52 3.90 7.57
CA VAL A 43 2.55 3.10 8.33
C VAL A 43 3.01 1.65 8.38
N ILE A 44 2.82 0.99 9.53
CA ILE A 44 3.00 -0.46 9.67
C ILE A 44 1.62 -1.09 9.86
N VAL A 45 1.27 -2.03 9.00
CA VAL A 45 0.03 -2.82 9.09
C VAL A 45 0.36 -4.23 9.57
N VAL A 46 -0.34 -4.69 10.60
CA VAL A 46 -0.09 -5.99 11.24
C VAL A 46 -1.20 -6.97 10.86
N GLY A 47 -0.82 -8.01 10.13
CA GLY A 47 -1.71 -9.02 9.55
C GLY A 47 -1.93 -8.80 8.05
N GLY A 48 -1.53 -9.78 7.23
CA GLY A 48 -1.75 -9.83 5.79
C GLY A 48 -3.07 -10.49 5.40
N GLY A 49 -4.07 -10.52 6.29
CA GLY A 49 -5.45 -10.91 5.93
C GLY A 49 -6.15 -9.83 5.10
N LEU A 50 -7.36 -10.10 4.60
CA LEU A 50 -8.08 -9.19 3.71
C LEU A 50 -8.16 -7.76 4.24
N GLY A 51 -8.64 -7.56 5.48
CA GLY A 51 -8.75 -6.21 6.07
C GLY A 51 -7.42 -5.47 6.23
N GLY A 52 -6.31 -6.19 6.46
CA GLY A 52 -4.98 -5.59 6.54
C GLY A 52 -4.42 -5.21 5.16
N LEU A 53 -4.62 -6.05 4.15
CA LEU A 53 -4.25 -5.73 2.78
C LEU A 53 -5.12 -4.59 2.20
N SER A 54 -6.41 -4.52 2.53
CA SER A 54 -7.28 -3.39 2.21
C SER A 54 -6.81 -2.09 2.88
N ALA A 55 -6.50 -2.12 4.19
CA ALA A 55 -5.96 -0.95 4.88
C ALA A 55 -4.62 -0.49 4.27
N ALA A 56 -3.75 -1.43 3.91
CA ALA A 56 -2.49 -1.13 3.24
C ALA A 56 -2.69 -0.52 1.84
N HIS A 57 -3.69 -0.98 1.08
CA HIS A 57 -4.07 -0.42 -0.21
C HIS A 57 -4.49 1.05 -0.07
N THR A 58 -5.43 1.35 0.83
CA THR A 58 -5.90 2.71 1.08
C THR A 58 -4.78 3.66 1.54
N VAL A 59 -3.83 3.18 2.34
CA VAL A 59 -2.63 3.95 2.72
C VAL A 59 -1.75 4.26 1.50
N MET A 60 -1.54 3.31 0.59
CA MET A 60 -0.77 3.53 -0.65
C MET A 60 -1.48 4.47 -1.64
N GLU A 61 -2.81 4.44 -1.71
CA GLU A 61 -3.61 5.36 -2.53
C GLU A 61 -3.45 6.84 -2.09
N HIS A 62 -3.13 7.06 -0.81
CA HIS A 62 -2.79 8.39 -0.27
C HIS A 62 -1.30 8.75 -0.43
N GLY A 63 -0.52 7.95 -1.17
CA GLY A 63 0.92 8.16 -1.39
C GLY A 63 1.81 7.88 -0.17
N ILE A 64 1.27 7.30 0.90
CA ILE A 64 1.98 7.02 2.15
C ILE A 64 2.70 5.67 2.04
N LYS A 65 3.94 5.61 2.54
CA LYS A 65 4.73 4.37 2.53
C LYS A 65 4.13 3.37 3.52
N VAL A 66 3.75 2.18 3.07
CA VAL A 66 3.27 1.11 3.95
C VAL A 66 4.29 -0.02 4.09
N CYS A 67 4.33 -0.64 5.27
CA CYS A 67 4.97 -1.93 5.51
C CYS A 67 3.93 -2.89 6.10
N VAL A 68 3.64 -3.99 5.41
CA VAL A 68 2.74 -5.03 5.89
C VAL A 68 3.58 -6.16 6.49
N ILE A 69 3.27 -6.57 7.72
CA ILE A 69 3.89 -7.72 8.38
C ILE A 69 2.83 -8.78 8.70
N ASP A 70 3.16 -10.05 8.50
CA ASP A 70 2.38 -11.19 8.98
C ASP A 70 3.30 -12.14 9.76
N LYS A 71 2.70 -12.96 10.64
CA LYS A 71 3.40 -14.03 11.36
C LYS A 71 3.67 -15.24 10.46
N ASN A 72 2.82 -15.46 9.45
CA ASN A 72 2.84 -16.60 8.57
C ASN A 72 3.75 -16.36 7.35
N ALA A 73 4.27 -17.44 6.76
CA ALA A 73 5.10 -17.36 5.55
C ALA A 73 4.34 -16.87 4.30
N PHE A 74 3.00 -16.81 4.35
CA PHE A 74 2.13 -16.35 3.27
C PHE A 74 0.99 -15.49 3.85
N PHE A 75 0.58 -14.47 3.09
CA PHE A 75 -0.58 -13.64 3.39
C PHE A 75 -1.92 -14.38 3.18
N GLY A 76 -3.02 -13.75 3.60
CA GLY A 76 -4.40 -14.20 3.41
C GLY A 76 -5.10 -14.70 4.68
N GLY A 77 -4.36 -15.23 5.65
CA GLY A 77 -4.89 -15.59 6.98
C GLY A 77 -6.08 -16.58 6.94
N ASN A 78 -7.24 -16.16 7.44
CA ASN A 78 -8.49 -16.91 7.31
C ASN A 78 -9.30 -16.54 6.05
N SER A 79 -9.02 -15.39 5.42
CA SER A 79 -9.76 -14.92 4.24
C SER A 79 -9.60 -15.85 3.03
N THR A 80 -8.47 -16.55 2.93
CA THR A 80 -8.21 -17.60 1.91
C THR A 80 -9.07 -18.86 2.08
N LYS A 81 -9.81 -18.99 3.18
CA LYS A 81 -10.73 -20.10 3.47
C LYS A 81 -12.20 -19.71 3.29
N ALA A 82 -12.50 -18.45 3.01
CA ALA A 82 -13.85 -17.97 2.79
C ALA A 82 -14.31 -18.31 1.36
N THR A 83 -15.41 -19.04 1.24
CA THR A 83 -15.93 -19.55 -0.05
C THR A 83 -17.37 -19.15 -0.36
N SER A 84 -18.13 -18.71 0.65
CA SER A 84 -19.57 -18.37 0.52
C SER A 84 -19.85 -17.02 -0.12
N GLY A 85 -18.84 -16.14 -0.22
CA GLY A 85 -18.98 -14.77 -0.72
C GLY A 85 -18.80 -13.70 0.38
N ILE A 86 -19.18 -12.47 0.04
CA ILE A 86 -19.15 -11.29 0.91
C ILE A 86 -20.55 -10.67 0.87
N ASN A 87 -21.11 -10.30 2.02
CA ASN A 87 -22.41 -9.63 2.10
C ASN A 87 -22.25 -8.15 1.75
N GLY A 88 -23.23 -7.59 1.04
CA GLY A 88 -23.36 -6.16 0.79
C GLY A 88 -24.74 -5.84 0.23
N ALA A 89 -25.21 -4.61 0.48
CA ALA A 89 -26.56 -4.19 0.15
C ALA A 89 -26.64 -3.35 -1.15
N LEU A 90 -27.81 -3.37 -1.80
CA LEU A 90 -28.12 -2.52 -2.97
C LEU A 90 -27.06 -2.60 -4.10
N THR A 91 -26.34 -3.72 -4.21
CA THR A 91 -25.16 -3.87 -5.08
C THR A 91 -25.51 -3.77 -6.58
N LYS A 92 -24.48 -3.57 -7.42
CA LYS A 92 -24.66 -3.63 -8.89
C LYS A 92 -25.22 -4.98 -9.34
N THR A 93 -24.78 -6.07 -8.70
CA THR A 93 -25.21 -7.45 -8.98
C THR A 93 -26.66 -7.69 -8.58
N GLN A 94 -27.07 -7.30 -7.36
CA GLN A 94 -28.47 -7.42 -6.92
C GLN A 94 -29.43 -6.67 -7.85
N ARG A 95 -29.09 -5.42 -8.23
CA ARG A 95 -29.89 -4.64 -9.19
C ARG A 95 -29.99 -5.31 -10.56
N ALA A 96 -28.90 -5.89 -11.09
CA ALA A 96 -28.92 -6.63 -12.34
C ALA A 96 -29.83 -7.88 -12.28
N HIS A 97 -29.85 -8.57 -11.14
CA HIS A 97 -30.74 -9.72 -10.88
C HIS A 97 -32.13 -9.34 -10.36
N LYS A 98 -32.47 -8.04 -10.29
CA LYS A 98 -33.75 -7.50 -9.77
C LYS A 98 -34.06 -7.91 -8.32
N ILE A 99 -33.02 -8.16 -7.52
CA ILE A 99 -33.14 -8.38 -6.08
C ILE A 99 -33.35 -7.02 -5.42
N ALA A 100 -34.46 -6.86 -4.70
CA ALA A 100 -34.75 -5.67 -3.90
C ALA A 100 -34.07 -5.82 -2.53
N ASP A 101 -33.20 -4.86 -2.18
CA ASP A 101 -32.41 -4.84 -0.96
C ASP A 101 -31.94 -3.40 -0.65
N SER A 102 -31.62 -3.11 0.61
CA SER A 102 -31.15 -1.78 1.03
C SER A 102 -30.26 -1.83 2.30
N PRO A 103 -29.42 -0.81 2.54
CA PRO A 103 -28.58 -0.71 3.74
C PRO A 103 -29.37 -0.87 5.05
N GLU A 104 -30.61 -0.40 5.10
CA GLU A 104 -31.48 -0.48 6.28
C GLU A 104 -31.93 -1.91 6.57
N ILE A 105 -32.28 -2.68 5.54
CA ILE A 105 -32.63 -4.11 5.67
C ILE A 105 -31.41 -4.89 6.14
N PHE A 106 -30.25 -4.68 5.52
CA PHE A 106 -29.00 -5.32 5.90
C PHE A 106 -28.57 -4.96 7.33
N ALA A 107 -28.79 -3.70 7.76
CA ALA A 107 -28.53 -3.27 9.13
C ALA A 107 -29.49 -3.91 10.14
N GLU A 108 -30.78 -4.01 9.85
CA GLU A 108 -31.74 -4.68 10.73
C GLU A 108 -31.41 -6.17 10.87
N ASP A 109 -31.17 -6.87 9.77
CA ASP A 109 -30.78 -8.29 9.76
C ASP A 109 -29.45 -8.52 10.50
N THR A 110 -28.47 -7.62 10.37
CA THR A 110 -27.19 -7.68 11.09
C THR A 110 -27.37 -7.48 12.59
N MET A 111 -28.20 -6.52 13.01
CA MET A 111 -28.56 -6.34 14.42
C MET A 111 -29.34 -7.54 14.97
N ARG A 112 -30.31 -8.08 14.21
CA ARG A 112 -31.10 -9.28 14.57
C ARG A 112 -30.22 -10.53 14.66
N GLY A 113 -29.14 -10.59 13.88
CA GLY A 113 -28.09 -11.61 13.94
C GLY A 113 -27.17 -11.54 15.17
N GLY A 114 -27.35 -10.55 16.05
CA GLY A 114 -26.63 -10.45 17.33
C GLY A 114 -25.49 -9.43 17.35
N ALA A 115 -25.40 -8.51 16.37
CA ALA A 115 -24.43 -7.42 16.43
C ALA A 115 -24.75 -6.45 17.58
N SER A 116 -23.71 -6.00 18.30
CA SER A 116 -23.84 -5.20 19.54
C SER A 116 -23.36 -3.75 19.43
N ARG A 117 -22.98 -3.31 18.22
CA ARG A 117 -22.44 -1.97 17.92
C ARG A 117 -23.18 -1.34 16.73
N PRO A 118 -24.32 -0.67 16.95
CA PRO A 118 -25.13 -0.08 15.87
C PRO A 118 -24.36 0.94 15.02
N ASP A 119 -23.37 1.63 15.61
CA ASP A 119 -22.47 2.55 14.91
C ASP A 119 -21.58 1.82 13.89
N LEU A 120 -21.03 0.66 14.26
CA LEU A 120 -20.21 -0.16 13.36
C LEU A 120 -21.07 -0.90 12.32
N VAL A 121 -22.30 -1.28 12.67
CA VAL A 121 -23.27 -1.85 11.72
C VAL A 121 -23.70 -0.81 10.68
N SER A 122 -23.91 0.44 11.09
CA SER A 122 -24.22 1.54 10.16
C SER A 122 -23.09 1.73 9.13
N VAL A 123 -21.82 1.71 9.55
CA VAL A 123 -20.69 1.76 8.61
C VAL A 123 -20.64 0.51 7.73
N LEU A 124 -20.79 -0.68 8.31
CA LEU A 124 -20.76 -1.96 7.58
C LEU A 124 -21.80 -2.05 6.45
N CYS A 125 -23.02 -1.53 6.68
CA CYS A 125 -24.12 -1.68 5.73
C CYS A 125 -24.24 -0.52 4.73
N ASN A 126 -23.65 0.64 5.01
CA ASN A 126 -23.61 1.78 4.06
C ASN A 126 -22.39 1.74 3.12
N GLU A 127 -21.27 1.15 3.55
CA GLU A 127 -20.01 1.11 2.78
C GLU A 127 -19.77 -0.25 2.06
N SER A 128 -20.83 -1.00 1.75
CA SER A 128 -20.79 -2.38 1.20
C SER A 128 -21.09 -2.49 -0.30
#